data_AF-A0A7W6C4P3-F1
#
_entry.id   AF-A0A7W6C4P3-F1
#
_cell.length_a   1.000
_cell.length_b   1.000
_cell.length_c   1.000
_cell.angle_alpha   90.00
_cell.angle_beta   90.00
_cell.angle_gamma   90.00
#
_symmetry.space_group_name_H-M   'P 1'
#
loop_
_entity.id
_entity.type
_entity.pdbx_description
1 polymer ?
#
loop_
_entity_poly.entity_id
_entity_poly.type
_entity_poly.pdbx_seq_one_letter_code
_entity_poly.pdbx_strand_id
1 'polypeptide(L)'
;MQPLLNHLREATAASHDRLDTAFGSLDLSERADYARFLAGHAIGMSALFPAFRTFVERDLGTPCPDYPAMLSSDLATLGIDAGDLPNVAVSDGLTPLATAYVLAGSRLGLAMIRRNGYWGKAQGHPSAYMEDERGQAIWKDVVARLKQSQLTEGDAAPERAGAIAAFDTFSEAFAASAPATAQ
;
A
#
# COMPACT_ATOMS: atom_id res chain seq x y z
N MET A 1 0.94 29.24 -0.84
CA MET A 1 0.58 28.15 0.10
C MET A 1 -0.53 27.35 -0.54
N GLN A 2 -0.53 26.04 -0.36
CA GLN A 2 -1.57 25.16 -0.89
C GLN A 2 -1.85 24.03 0.09
N PRO A 3 -2.98 23.31 -0.06
CA PRO A 3 -3.25 22.13 0.77
C PRO A 3 -2.12 21.11 0.65
N LEU A 4 -1.74 20.50 1.78
CA LEU A 4 -0.75 19.41 1.79
C LEU A 4 -1.15 18.27 0.83
N LEU A 5 -2.44 18.02 0.64
CA LEU A 5 -2.92 17.04 -0.36
C LEU A 5 -2.39 17.31 -1.77
N ASN A 6 -2.31 18.57 -2.20
CA ASN A 6 -1.83 18.93 -3.54
C ASN A 6 -0.31 18.73 -3.62
N HIS A 7 0.42 19.17 -2.60
CA HIS A 7 1.86 18.92 -2.47
C HIS A 7 2.19 17.43 -2.60
N LEU A 8 1.45 16.56 -1.91
CA LEU A 8 1.69 15.11 -1.96
C LEU A 8 1.37 14.53 -3.34
N ARG A 9 0.26 14.93 -3.96
CA ARG A 9 -0.11 14.45 -5.30
C ARG A 9 0.92 14.84 -6.35
N GLU A 10 1.35 16.09 -6.34
CA GLU A 10 2.36 16.60 -7.27
C GLU A 10 3.70 15.88 -7.09
N ALA A 11 4.12 15.69 -5.84
CA ALA A 11 5.39 15.05 -5.52
C ALA A 11 5.43 13.55 -5.84
N THR A 12 4.30 12.86 -5.69
CA THR A 12 4.24 11.41 -5.79
C THR A 12 3.70 10.90 -7.12
N ALA A 13 3.23 11.76 -8.02
CA ALA A 13 2.67 11.36 -9.32
C ALA A 13 3.58 10.38 -10.09
N ALA A 14 4.86 10.70 -10.24
CA ALA A 14 5.81 9.84 -10.95
C ALA A 14 6.09 8.50 -10.21
N SER A 15 6.05 8.49 -8.88
CA SER A 15 6.22 7.24 -8.11
C SER A 15 4.96 6.38 -8.17
N HIS A 16 3.78 7.01 -8.12
CA HIS A 16 2.49 6.36 -8.31
C HIS A 16 2.40 5.69 -9.68
N ASP A 17 2.70 6.43 -10.77
CA ASP A 17 2.59 5.90 -12.13
C ASP A 17 3.56 4.73 -12.39
N ARG A 18 4.78 4.81 -11.83
CA ARG A 18 5.76 3.70 -11.89
C ARG A 18 5.23 2.46 -11.17
N LEU A 19 4.69 2.62 -9.97
CA LEU A 19 4.19 1.51 -9.17
C LEU A 19 2.91 0.90 -9.78
N ASP A 20 2.01 1.74 -10.30
CA ASP A 20 0.80 1.32 -11.02
C ASP A 20 1.16 0.53 -12.28
N THR A 21 2.14 1.00 -13.06
CA THR A 21 2.67 0.25 -14.22
C THR A 21 3.26 -1.09 -13.80
N ALA A 22 4.03 -1.12 -12.72
CA ALA A 22 4.69 -2.33 -12.22
C ALA A 22 3.65 -3.39 -11.80
N PHE A 23 2.73 -3.05 -10.90
CA PHE A 23 1.67 -3.97 -10.49
C PHE A 23 0.68 -4.28 -11.62
N GLY A 24 0.40 -3.32 -12.50
CA GLY A 24 -0.46 -3.49 -13.67
C GLY A 24 0.13 -4.39 -14.76
N SER A 25 1.43 -4.71 -14.69
CA SER A 25 2.05 -5.70 -15.57
C SER A 25 1.69 -7.15 -15.23
N LEU A 26 1.10 -7.38 -14.05
CA LEU A 26 0.67 -8.71 -13.60
C LEU A 26 -0.70 -9.08 -14.18
N ASP A 27 -0.82 -10.30 -14.68
CA ASP A 27 -2.12 -10.88 -14.99
C ASP A 27 -2.72 -11.51 -13.73
N LEU A 28 -3.58 -10.78 -13.03
CA LEU A 28 -4.19 -11.26 -11.79
C LEU A 28 -5.20 -12.41 -11.99
N SER A 29 -5.51 -12.79 -13.23
CA SER A 29 -6.23 -14.04 -13.51
C SER A 29 -5.33 -15.27 -13.41
N GLU A 30 -4.01 -15.10 -13.48
CA GLU A 30 -3.01 -16.14 -13.33
C GLU A 30 -2.58 -16.30 -11.87
N ARG A 31 -2.47 -17.57 -11.42
CA ARG A 31 -2.16 -17.87 -10.01
C ARG A 31 -0.82 -17.28 -9.56
N ALA A 32 0.21 -17.39 -10.41
CA ALA A 32 1.56 -16.96 -10.08
C ALA A 32 1.66 -15.44 -9.93
N ASP A 33 1.02 -14.70 -10.83
CA ASP A 33 0.97 -13.25 -10.81
C ASP A 33 0.10 -12.73 -9.67
N TYR A 34 -1.02 -13.40 -9.37
CA TYR A 34 -1.81 -13.14 -8.17
C TYR A 34 -1.00 -13.37 -6.87
N ALA A 35 -0.22 -14.45 -6.80
CA ALA A 35 0.66 -14.71 -5.66
C ALA A 35 1.71 -13.61 -5.50
N ARG A 36 2.35 -13.20 -6.61
CA ARG A 36 3.33 -12.12 -6.64
C ARG A 36 2.73 -10.78 -6.23
N PHE A 37 1.49 -10.50 -6.63
CA PHE A 37 0.75 -9.32 -6.22
C PHE A 37 0.57 -9.27 -4.70
N LEU A 38 0.10 -10.36 -4.09
CA LEU A 38 -0.08 -10.44 -2.64
C LEU A 38 1.26 -10.38 -1.90
N ALA A 39 2.30 -11.07 -2.39
CA ALA A 39 3.62 -11.04 -1.79
C ALA A 39 4.23 -9.63 -1.81
N GLY A 40 4.13 -8.90 -2.93
CA GLY A 40 4.62 -7.51 -3.01
C GLY A 40 3.90 -6.58 -2.02
N HIS A 41 2.58 -6.77 -1.84
CA HIS A 41 1.85 -6.05 -0.82
C HIS A 41 2.23 -6.47 0.60
N ALA A 42 2.44 -7.75 0.87
CA ALA A 42 2.85 -8.26 2.19
C ALA A 42 4.21 -7.70 2.61
N ILE A 43 5.19 -7.71 1.70
CA ILE A 43 6.54 -7.19 1.92
C ILE A 43 6.48 -5.68 2.23
N GLY A 44 5.82 -4.88 1.39
CA GLY A 44 5.72 -3.43 1.61
C GLY A 44 4.88 -3.06 2.83
N MET A 45 3.81 -3.82 3.10
CA MET A 45 2.95 -3.61 4.27
C MET A 45 3.69 -3.91 5.57
N SER A 46 4.49 -4.98 5.64
CA SER A 46 5.26 -5.34 6.84
C SER A 46 6.11 -4.16 7.35
N ALA A 47 6.77 -3.47 6.41
CA ALA A 47 7.59 -2.29 6.68
C ALA A 47 6.79 -1.08 7.19
N LEU A 48 5.66 -0.76 6.55
CA LEU A 48 4.95 0.51 6.73
C LEU A 48 3.81 0.43 7.74
N PHE A 49 3.27 -0.76 7.98
CA PHE A 49 2.06 -0.97 8.77
C PHE A 49 2.17 -0.52 10.24
N PRO A 50 3.30 -0.69 10.96
CA PRO A 50 3.38 -0.21 12.34
C PRO A 50 3.09 1.29 12.47
N ALA A 51 3.69 2.11 11.61
CA ALA A 51 3.46 3.56 11.59
C ALA A 51 2.03 3.92 11.19
N PHE A 52 1.49 3.23 10.19
CA PHE A 52 0.11 3.39 9.75
C PHE A 52 -0.90 3.07 10.85
N ARG A 53 -0.77 1.91 11.48
CA ARG A 53 -1.65 1.48 12.57
C ARG A 53 -1.66 2.49 13.70
N THR A 54 -0.47 2.93 14.15
CA THR A 54 -0.37 3.95 15.20
C THR A 54 -1.08 5.23 14.80
N PHE A 55 -0.92 5.71 13.57
CA PHE A 55 -1.64 6.89 13.10
C PHE A 55 -3.16 6.68 13.08
N VAL A 56 -3.64 5.57 12.54
CA VAL A 56 -5.09 5.29 12.43
C VAL A 56 -5.73 5.19 13.82
N GLU A 57 -5.12 4.44 14.74
CA GLU A 57 -5.70 4.21 16.06
C GLU A 57 -5.58 5.43 16.97
N ARG A 58 -4.43 6.11 16.97
CA ARG A 58 -4.16 7.24 17.86
C ARG A 58 -4.69 8.56 17.32
N ASP A 59 -4.39 8.86 16.05
CA ASP A 59 -4.67 10.17 15.47
C ASP A 59 -6.06 10.23 14.84
N LEU A 60 -6.54 9.15 14.23
CA LEU A 60 -7.91 9.10 13.70
C LEU A 60 -8.93 8.53 14.70
N GLY A 61 -8.49 7.80 15.73
CA GLY A 61 -9.38 7.27 16.77
C GLY A 61 -10.31 6.15 16.26
N THR A 62 -9.91 5.43 15.21
CA THR A 62 -10.70 4.36 14.59
C THR A 62 -9.93 3.04 14.59
N PRO A 63 -10.60 1.87 14.66
CA PRO A 63 -9.92 0.59 14.56
C PRO A 63 -9.18 0.43 13.22
N CYS A 64 -7.89 0.11 13.28
CA CYS A 64 -7.11 -0.18 12.09
C CYS A 64 -7.41 -1.60 11.57
N PRO A 65 -7.72 -1.79 10.27
CA PRO A 65 -7.76 -3.11 9.67
C PRO A 65 -6.39 -3.80 9.75
N ASP A 66 -6.36 -5.08 10.08
CA ASP A 66 -5.12 -5.86 10.18
C ASP A 66 -4.68 -6.38 8.80
N TYR A 67 -4.09 -5.48 8.01
CA TYR A 67 -3.63 -5.82 6.66
C TYR A 67 -2.56 -6.92 6.62
N PRO A 68 -1.54 -6.95 7.52
CA PRO A 68 -0.60 -8.06 7.57
C PRO A 68 -1.29 -9.41 7.81
N ALA A 69 -2.25 -9.50 8.74
CA ALA A 69 -2.96 -10.74 8.98
C ALA A 69 -3.79 -11.20 7.77
N MET A 70 -4.45 -10.27 7.07
CA MET A 70 -5.21 -10.59 5.85
C MET A 70 -4.30 -11.11 4.75
N LEU A 71 -3.19 -10.42 4.49
CA LEU A 71 -2.20 -10.82 3.47
C LEU A 71 -1.58 -12.18 3.81
N SER A 72 -1.24 -12.42 5.07
CA SER A 72 -0.72 -13.70 5.54
C SER A 72 -1.73 -14.83 5.33
N SER A 73 -3.01 -14.61 5.65
CA SER A 73 -4.06 -15.59 5.42
C SER A 73 -4.24 -15.87 3.92
N ASP A 74 -4.25 -14.82 3.09
CA ASP A 74 -4.43 -14.96 1.64
C ASP A 74 -3.26 -15.72 0.99
N LEU A 75 -2.02 -15.42 1.39
CA LEU A 75 -0.82 -16.14 0.96
C LEU A 75 -0.82 -17.60 1.41
N ALA A 76 -1.30 -17.90 2.61
CA ALA A 76 -1.40 -19.27 3.10
C ALA A 76 -2.35 -20.13 2.22
N THR A 77 -3.42 -19.54 1.67
CA THR A 77 -4.28 -20.24 0.68
C THR A 77 -3.54 -20.60 -0.61
N LEU A 78 -2.44 -19.90 -0.89
CA LEU A 78 -1.57 -20.15 -2.04
C LEU A 78 -0.43 -21.12 -1.71
N GLY A 79 -0.31 -21.57 -0.47
CA GLY A 79 0.79 -22.40 0.01
C GLY A 79 2.09 -21.61 0.22
N ILE A 80 1.99 -20.29 0.42
CA ILE A 80 3.13 -19.40 0.65
C ILE A 80 3.08 -18.95 2.11
N ASP A 81 4.17 -19.17 2.85
CA ASP A 81 4.33 -18.61 4.18
C ASP A 81 4.79 -17.15 4.07
N ALA A 82 4.03 -16.23 4.67
CA ALA A 82 4.41 -14.81 4.71
C ALA A 82 5.70 -14.58 5.52
N GLY A 83 6.05 -15.48 6.45
CA GLY A 83 7.30 -15.44 7.21
C GLY A 83 8.55 -15.72 6.36
N ASP A 84 8.40 -16.39 5.21
CA ASP A 84 9.50 -16.67 4.28
C ASP A 84 9.72 -15.53 3.26
N LEU A 85 8.84 -14.53 3.23
CA LEU A 85 8.98 -13.39 2.34
C LEU A 85 10.16 -12.50 2.79
N PRO A 86 10.90 -11.91 1.83
CA PRO A 86 12.00 -11.03 2.15
C PRO A 86 11.50 -9.77 2.86
N ASN A 87 12.34 -9.21 3.72
CA ASN A 87 12.12 -7.88 4.28
C ASN A 87 12.81 -6.84 3.40
N VAL A 88 12.15 -5.71 3.18
CA VAL A 88 12.75 -4.52 2.55
C VAL A 88 13.06 -3.47 3.60
N ALA A 89 14.13 -2.72 3.37
CA ALA A 89 14.47 -1.62 4.23
C ALA A 89 13.46 -0.49 4.03
N VAL A 90 13.17 0.22 5.12
CA VAL A 90 12.35 1.42 5.04
C VAL A 90 13.27 2.59 4.74
N SER A 91 12.94 3.35 3.70
CA SER A 91 13.65 4.58 3.39
C SER A 91 13.47 5.60 4.52
N ASP A 92 14.54 6.35 4.82
CA ASP A 92 14.49 7.41 5.81
C ASP A 92 13.47 8.49 5.45
N GLY A 93 12.93 9.18 6.46
CA GLY A 93 12.05 10.33 6.27
C GLY A 93 10.56 10.01 6.21
N LEU A 94 10.15 8.77 6.50
CA LEU A 94 8.73 8.46 6.71
C LEU A 94 8.10 9.35 7.78
N THR A 95 6.92 9.87 7.46
CA THR A 95 6.03 10.49 8.44
C THR A 95 4.77 9.62 8.59
N PRO A 96 4.10 9.63 9.76
CA PRO A 96 2.87 8.88 9.94
C PRO A 96 1.76 9.30 8.96
N LEU A 97 1.64 10.60 8.70
CA LEU A 97 0.59 11.15 7.83
C LEU A 97 0.84 10.82 6.35
N ALA A 98 2.08 10.96 5.87
CA ALA A 98 2.45 10.56 4.50
C ALA A 98 2.33 9.04 4.30
N THR A 99 2.72 8.23 5.28
CA THR A 99 2.54 6.77 5.24
C THR A 99 1.05 6.42 5.13
N ALA A 100 0.19 7.08 5.92
CA ALA A 100 -1.25 6.88 5.84
C ALA A 100 -1.86 7.35 4.51
N TYR A 101 -1.33 8.42 3.91
CA TYR A 101 -1.70 8.85 2.56
C TYR A 101 -1.46 7.75 1.52
N VAL A 102 -0.28 7.11 1.53
CA VAL A 102 0.05 6.05 0.56
C VAL A 102 -0.75 4.78 0.83
N LEU A 103 -0.78 4.29 2.08
CA LEU A 103 -1.43 3.02 2.41
C LEU A 103 -2.95 3.10 2.24
N ALA A 104 -3.60 4.14 2.76
CA ALA A 104 -5.05 4.31 2.58
C ALA A 104 -5.41 4.63 1.13
N GLY A 105 -4.57 5.42 0.43
CA GLY A 105 -4.74 5.73 -0.99
C GLY A 105 -4.70 4.50 -1.89
N SER A 106 -3.80 3.54 -1.62
CA SER A 106 -3.69 2.29 -2.38
C SER A 106 -4.99 1.49 -2.44
N ARG A 107 -5.88 1.64 -1.44
CA ARG A 107 -7.16 0.92 -1.35
C ARG A 107 -8.12 1.30 -2.48
N LEU A 108 -7.98 2.51 -3.03
CA LEU A 108 -8.77 2.94 -4.18
C LEU A 108 -8.41 2.15 -5.44
N GLY A 109 -7.11 1.89 -5.66
CA GLY A 109 -6.64 1.07 -6.77
C GLY A 109 -7.11 -0.39 -6.63
N LEU A 110 -7.02 -0.96 -5.43
CA LEU A 110 -7.54 -2.31 -5.19
C LEU A 110 -9.05 -2.42 -5.42
N ALA A 111 -9.83 -1.39 -5.10
CA ALA A 111 -11.27 -1.41 -5.37
C ALA A 111 -11.58 -1.53 -6.87
N MET A 112 -10.74 -0.97 -7.75
CA MET A 112 -10.84 -1.13 -9.20
C MET A 112 -10.44 -2.54 -9.63
N ILE A 113 -9.29 -3.03 -9.16
CA ILE A 113 -8.80 -4.38 -9.46
C ILE A 113 -9.83 -5.44 -9.06
N ARG A 114 -10.38 -5.34 -7.85
CA ARG A 114 -11.41 -6.24 -7.32
C ARG A 114 -12.65 -6.34 -8.23
N ARG A 115 -13.03 -5.23 -8.88
CA ARG A 115 -14.18 -5.20 -9.81
C ARG A 115 -13.88 -5.97 -11.10
N ASN A 116 -12.63 -5.95 -11.55
CA ASN A 116 -12.19 -6.69 -12.74
C ASN A 116 -12.05 -8.20 -12.50
N GLY A 117 -11.99 -8.62 -11.23
CA GLY A 117 -11.79 -10.01 -10.85
C GLY A 117 -10.31 -10.39 -10.74
N TYR A 118 -10.04 -11.49 -10.05
CA TYR A 118 -8.71 -12.03 -9.82
C TYR A 118 -8.81 -13.53 -9.52
N TRP A 119 -7.68 -14.24 -9.62
CA TRP A 119 -7.60 -15.69 -9.53
C TRP A 119 -8.31 -16.24 -8.28
N GLY A 120 -8.01 -15.70 -7.09
CA GLY A 120 -8.62 -16.16 -5.83
C GLY A 120 -10.15 -16.13 -5.86
N LYS A 121 -10.73 -15.02 -6.33
CA LYS A 121 -12.19 -14.88 -6.47
C LYS A 121 -12.77 -15.88 -7.48
N ALA A 122 -12.08 -16.11 -8.61
CA ALA A 122 -12.52 -17.08 -9.62
C ALA A 122 -12.49 -18.53 -9.10
N GLN A 123 -11.61 -18.83 -8.14
CA GLN A 123 -11.48 -20.15 -7.52
C GLN A 123 -12.35 -20.34 -6.27
N GLY A 124 -13.21 -19.39 -5.93
CA GLY A 124 -14.07 -19.45 -4.74
C GLY A 124 -13.33 -19.15 -3.42
N HIS A 125 -12.15 -18.54 -3.50
CA HIS A 125 -11.32 -18.13 -2.36
C HIS A 125 -11.02 -16.62 -2.45
N PRO A 126 -12.03 -15.74 -2.23
CA PRO A 126 -11.82 -14.30 -2.29
C PRO A 126 -10.81 -13.85 -1.22
N SER A 127 -9.93 -12.93 -1.59
CA SER A 127 -8.88 -12.41 -0.71
C SER A 127 -9.46 -11.48 0.36
N ALA A 128 -9.16 -11.75 1.62
CA ALA A 128 -9.57 -10.87 2.72
C ALA A 128 -8.98 -9.45 2.56
N TYR A 129 -7.75 -9.36 2.05
CA TYR A 129 -7.06 -8.10 1.83
C TYR A 129 -7.67 -7.28 0.68
N MET A 130 -7.98 -7.91 -0.45
CA MET A 130 -8.52 -7.25 -1.63
C MET A 130 -9.99 -6.88 -1.46
N GLU A 131 -10.74 -7.64 -0.68
CA GLU A 131 -12.16 -7.38 -0.39
C GLU A 131 -12.37 -6.35 0.73
N ASP A 132 -11.32 -5.94 1.45
CA ASP A 132 -11.43 -4.92 2.52
C ASP A 132 -11.86 -3.55 1.99
N GLU A 133 -12.98 -3.05 2.52
CA GLU A 133 -13.50 -1.70 2.19
C GLU A 133 -13.25 -0.67 3.30
N ARG A 134 -12.85 -1.11 4.51
CA ARG A 134 -12.65 -0.22 5.67
C ARG A 134 -11.58 0.83 5.40
N GLY A 135 -10.55 0.47 4.64
CA GLY A 135 -9.50 1.40 4.22
C GLY A 135 -10.00 2.62 3.43
N GLN A 136 -11.14 2.53 2.74
CA GLN A 136 -11.74 3.67 2.04
C GLN A 136 -12.29 4.74 3.00
N ALA A 137 -12.74 4.34 4.19
CA ALA A 137 -13.14 5.28 5.23
C ALA A 137 -11.92 6.03 5.79
N ILE A 138 -10.85 5.28 6.11
CA ILE A 138 -9.57 5.87 6.54
C ILE A 138 -9.04 6.87 5.51
N TRP A 139 -9.12 6.54 4.22
CA TRP A 139 -8.72 7.46 3.15
C TRP A 139 -9.47 8.79 3.19
N LYS A 140 -10.79 8.77 3.45
CA LYS A 140 -11.59 10.01 3.54
C LYS A 140 -11.11 10.89 4.68
N ASP A 141 -10.80 10.30 5.84
CA ASP A 141 -10.33 11.03 7.01
C ASP A 141 -8.91 11.60 6.81
N VAL A 142 -8.02 10.81 6.21
CA VAL A 142 -6.68 11.26 5.81
C VAL A 142 -6.77 12.44 4.84
N VAL A 143 -7.59 12.35 3.80
CA VAL A 143 -7.80 13.43 2.82
C VAL A 143 -8.37 14.68 3.48
N ALA A 144 -9.30 14.54 4.43
CA ALA A 144 -9.86 15.66 5.16
C ALA A 144 -8.76 16.40 5.93
N ARG A 145 -7.90 15.68 6.66
CA ARG A 145 -6.74 16.26 7.37
C ARG A 145 -5.76 16.95 6.42
N LEU A 146 -5.39 16.30 5.32
CA LEU A 146 -4.45 16.85 4.34
C LEU A 146 -4.97 18.14 3.65
N LYS A 147 -6.30 18.29 3.52
CA LYS A 147 -6.91 19.50 2.96
C LYS A 147 -6.92 20.68 3.92
N GLN A 148 -6.98 20.41 5.22
CA GLN A 148 -7.00 21.45 6.27
C GLN A 148 -5.63 22.11 6.45
N SER A 149 -4.53 21.41 6.20
CA SER A 149 -3.18 21.93 6.31
C SER A 149 -2.76 22.74 5.07
N GLN A 150 -2.75 24.07 5.19
CA GLN A 150 -2.19 24.97 4.17
C GLN A 150 -0.70 25.19 4.45
N LEU A 151 0.17 24.73 3.56
CA LEU A 151 1.62 24.76 3.77
C LEU A 151 2.35 25.51 2.65
N THR A 152 3.50 26.09 2.98
CA THR A 152 4.48 26.54 1.99
C THR A 152 5.20 25.34 1.37
N GLU A 153 5.99 25.58 0.32
CA GLU A 153 6.79 24.53 -0.31
C GLU A 153 7.81 23.93 0.66
N GLY A 154 8.42 24.76 1.52
CA GLY A 154 9.40 24.32 2.51
C GLY A 154 8.77 23.48 3.62
N ASP A 155 7.63 23.92 4.15
CA ASP A 155 6.97 23.25 5.28
C ASP A 155 6.40 21.88 4.89
N ALA A 156 6.02 21.70 3.62
CA ALA A 156 5.54 20.42 3.11
C ALA A 156 6.67 19.44 2.73
N ALA A 157 7.94 19.86 2.76
CA ALA A 157 9.06 19.03 2.33
C ALA A 157 9.20 17.69 3.08
N PRO A 158 9.03 17.62 4.42
CA PRO A 158 9.12 16.35 5.14
C PRO A 158 8.01 15.36 4.73
N GLU A 159 6.78 15.86 4.55
CA GLU A 159 5.65 15.03 4.16
C GLU A 159 5.76 14.53 2.71
N ARG A 160 6.29 15.36 1.80
CA ARG A 160 6.61 14.92 0.42
C ARG A 160 7.68 13.83 0.43
N ALA A 161 8.77 14.03 1.17
CA ALA A 161 9.84 13.05 1.29
C ALA A 161 9.33 11.73 1.87
N GLY A 162 8.52 11.79 2.94
CA GLY A 162 7.92 10.60 3.54
C GLY A 162 6.96 9.86 2.61
N ALA A 163 6.19 10.58 1.78
CA ALA A 163 5.29 9.94 0.82
C ALA A 163 6.07 9.24 -0.30
N ILE A 164 7.13 9.88 -0.81
CA ILE A 164 8.04 9.28 -1.80
C ILE A 164 8.70 8.04 -1.22
N ALA A 165 9.25 8.11 -0.01
CA ALA A 165 9.86 6.98 0.68
C ALA A 165 8.90 5.79 0.85
N ALA A 166 7.62 6.04 1.15
CA ALA A 166 6.61 4.99 1.21
C ALA A 166 6.32 4.35 -0.16
N PHE A 167 6.27 5.11 -1.26
CA PHE A 167 6.16 4.55 -2.61
C PHE A 167 7.40 3.77 -3.03
N ASP A 168 8.60 4.26 -2.70
CA ASP A 168 9.86 3.58 -3.01
C ASP A 168 9.95 2.24 -2.26
N THR A 169 9.47 2.19 -1.02
CA THR A 169 9.36 0.94 -0.23
C THR A 169 8.48 -0.10 -0.93
N PHE A 170 7.34 0.31 -1.51
CA PHE A 170 6.50 -0.61 -2.29
C PHE A 170 7.13 -1.00 -3.64
N SER A 171 7.94 -0.11 -4.23
CA SER A 171 8.68 -0.43 -5.46
C SER A 171 9.75 -1.50 -5.21
N GLU A 172 10.49 -1.37 -4.10
CA GLU A 172 11.42 -2.39 -3.63
C GLU A 172 10.71 -3.69 -3.28
N ALA A 173 9.56 -3.60 -2.61
CA ALA A 173 8.74 -4.77 -2.26
C ALA A 173 8.25 -5.53 -3.50
N PHE A 174 7.82 -4.83 -4.56
CA PHE A 174 7.43 -5.46 -5.82
C PHE A 174 8.61 -6.11 -6.56
N ALA A 175 9.79 -5.51 -6.49
CA ALA A 175 11.00 -6.13 -7.04
C ALA A 175 11.38 -7.39 -6.25
N ALA A 176 11.32 -7.33 -4.92
CA ALA A 176 11.63 -8.44 -4.02
C ALA A 176 10.60 -9.58 -4.07
N SER A 177 9.37 -9.31 -4.51
CA SER A 177 8.34 -10.35 -4.68
C SER A 177 8.49 -11.20 -5.94
N ALA A 178 9.41 -10.84 -6.83
CA ALA A 178 9.73 -11.68 -7.97
C ALA A 178 10.24 -13.05 -7.48
N PRO A 179 9.80 -14.16 -8.08
CA PRO A 179 10.34 -15.47 -7.74
C PRO A 179 11.86 -15.44 -7.98
N ALA A 180 12.62 -15.98 -7.02
CA ALA A 180 14.06 -16.16 -7.20
C ALA A 180 14.27 -16.88 -8.53
N THR A 181 14.95 -16.24 -9.47
CA THR A 181 15.24 -16.88 -10.76
C THR A 181 16.04 -18.14 -10.46
N ALA A 182 15.48 -19.30 -10.74
CA ALA A 182 16.23 -20.55 -10.69
C ALA A 182 17.38 -20.39 -11.70
N GLN A 183 18.59 -20.24 -11.17
CA GLN A 183 19.82 -20.41 -11.96
C GLN A 183 20.04 -21.89 -12.22
#